data_AF-A0A810NTF9-F1
#
_entry.id   AF-A0A810NTF9-F1
#
_cell.length_a   1.000
_cell.length_b   1.000
_cell.length_c   1.000
_cell.angle_alpha   90.00
_cell.angle_beta   90.00
_cell.angle_gamma   90.00
#
_symmetry.space_group_name_H-M   'P 1'
#
loop_
_entity.id
_entity.type
_entity.pdbx_description
1 polymer ?
#
loop_
_entity_poly.entity_id
_entity_poly.type
_entity_poly.pdbx_seq_one_letter_code
_entity_poly.pdbx_strand_id
1 'polypeptide(L)'
;MRSSRLTGAAAIAALVLAGPGGAASAAPPRVSGPAAAPAALAAVSGSAERIAKLTGPGSINATDTKWQLKATDLGIMWDNGSGQILTLFGDTFGNGWTGPGGGVGNAATIDWRCNTLVRSSDRNLADGMTYDDAVLDRPGHAGTVLPCKQIDFDEMTVIPTAAISVGNRQYMHYMSINHWGDAGRWYTNYAGIAYSDDNGQTWVKDADARWQNTPASDNRFQMAAMLRQSGHVYLYGTPNGRFGNAYLARVPENQLLEPSAYRYWNGSGWVTDQWASAVVAAGPVGEVSVLYSRYLGRYVMAYLNEARAALVLRTAPTPMGPWGAEEVVATAAQYTGL
;
A
#
# COMPACT_ATOMS: atom_id res chain seq x y z
N MET A 1 12.32 -36.05 -22.08
CA MET A 1 10.88 -36.40 -22.09
C MET A 1 10.43 -36.70 -20.67
N ARG A 2 9.67 -35.79 -20.05
CA ARG A 2 8.47 -36.06 -19.23
C ARG A 2 8.08 -34.76 -18.56
N SER A 3 7.03 -34.19 -19.14
CA SER A 3 6.25 -33.05 -18.69
C SER A 3 5.39 -33.42 -17.48
N SER A 4 5.37 -32.56 -16.46
CA SER A 4 4.29 -32.52 -15.46
C SER A 4 3.72 -31.12 -15.44
N ARG A 5 2.57 -30.97 -16.11
CA ARG A 5 1.72 -29.77 -16.06
C ARG A 5 0.89 -29.83 -14.77
N LEU A 6 0.98 -28.80 -13.94
CA LEU A 6 -0.01 -28.54 -12.90
C LEU A 6 -0.97 -27.47 -13.41
N THR A 7 -2.21 -27.88 -13.63
CA THR A 7 -3.37 -27.04 -13.90
C THR A 7 -3.93 -26.55 -12.57
N GLY A 8 -3.81 -25.24 -12.29
CA GLY A 8 -4.55 -24.55 -11.23
C GLY A 8 -5.87 -24.03 -11.79
N ALA A 9 -6.98 -24.47 -11.19
CA ALA A 9 -8.34 -24.20 -11.63
C ALA A 9 -8.80 -22.78 -11.23
N ALA A 10 -9.43 -22.09 -12.18
CA ALA A 10 -10.21 -20.88 -11.94
C ALA A 10 -11.61 -21.26 -11.40
N ALA A 11 -12.03 -20.66 -10.29
CA ALA A 11 -13.39 -20.79 -9.78
C ALA A 11 -14.21 -19.54 -10.15
N ILE A 12 -15.12 -19.72 -11.10
CA ILE A 12 -16.21 -18.80 -11.42
C ILE A 12 -17.42 -19.25 -10.59
N ALA A 13 -17.98 -18.36 -9.76
CA ALA A 13 -19.23 -18.62 -9.05
C ALA A 13 -20.43 -18.16 -9.89
N ALA A 14 -21.26 -19.11 -10.32
CA ALA A 14 -22.61 -18.86 -10.81
C ALA A 14 -23.58 -19.85 -10.13
N LEU A 15 -24.61 -19.31 -9.50
CA LEU A 15 -25.62 -20.02 -8.71
C LEU A 15 -26.92 -20.15 -9.50
N VAL A 16 -27.43 -21.37 -9.73
CA VAL A 16 -28.88 -21.68 -9.89
C VAL A 16 -29.17 -23.08 -9.35
N LEU A 17 -30.27 -23.21 -8.60
CA LEU A 17 -30.79 -24.39 -7.90
C LEU A 17 -31.72 -25.28 -8.76
N ALA A 18 -31.72 -26.60 -8.50
CA ALA A 18 -32.92 -27.47 -8.37
C ALA A 18 -32.54 -28.89 -7.83
N GLY A 19 -33.30 -29.41 -6.85
CA GLY A 19 -33.03 -30.64 -6.04
C GLY A 19 -33.52 -31.98 -6.65
N PRO A 20 -34.00 -33.00 -5.87
CA PRO A 20 -34.19 -33.10 -4.41
C PRO A 20 -33.77 -34.45 -3.74
N GLY A 21 -33.85 -34.47 -2.39
CA GLY A 21 -33.94 -35.68 -1.53
C GLY A 21 -32.80 -35.76 -0.50
N GLY A 22 -32.97 -35.87 0.81
CA GLY A 22 -34.12 -35.96 1.71
C GLY A 22 -33.64 -36.64 3.01
N ALA A 23 -33.69 -35.96 4.15
CA ALA A 23 -33.84 -36.52 5.52
C ALA A 23 -33.76 -35.38 6.55
N ALA A 24 -34.75 -35.36 7.46
CA ALA A 24 -35.04 -34.27 8.37
C ALA A 24 -34.24 -34.32 9.69
N SER A 25 -33.91 -33.15 10.22
CA SER A 25 -33.65 -32.92 11.65
C SER A 25 -34.30 -31.59 12.05
N ALA A 26 -35.06 -31.60 13.13
CA ALA A 26 -35.95 -30.52 13.54
C ALA A 26 -35.19 -29.31 14.12
N ALA A 27 -35.60 -28.10 13.73
CA ALA A 27 -35.06 -26.82 14.22
C ALA A 27 -36.00 -26.17 15.26
N PRO A 28 -35.48 -25.37 16.21
CA PRO A 28 -36.29 -24.64 17.19
C PRO A 28 -37.06 -23.47 16.54
N PRO A 29 -38.11 -22.92 17.20
CA PRO A 29 -39.03 -21.98 16.57
C PRO A 29 -38.36 -20.64 16.28
N ARG A 30 -38.55 -20.15 15.05
CA ARG A 30 -38.12 -18.82 14.60
C ARG A 30 -39.09 -17.76 15.11
N VAL A 31 -38.58 -16.78 15.87
CA VAL A 31 -39.28 -15.53 16.14
C VAL A 31 -39.12 -14.64 14.90
N SER A 32 -40.19 -14.42 14.16
CA SER A 32 -40.20 -13.55 12.97
C SER A 32 -40.45 -12.11 13.38
N GLY A 33 -39.37 -11.34 13.60
CA GLY A 33 -39.40 -9.89 13.54
C GLY A 33 -39.11 -9.43 12.09
N PRO A 34 -39.68 -8.31 11.61
CA PRO A 34 -39.35 -7.79 10.29
C PRO A 34 -37.86 -7.48 10.23
N ALA A 35 -37.16 -8.09 9.28
CA ALA A 35 -35.77 -7.75 8.98
C ALA A 35 -35.73 -6.29 8.51
N ALA A 36 -35.08 -5.42 9.26
CA ALA A 36 -34.78 -4.08 8.82
C ALA A 36 -33.94 -4.19 7.54
N ALA A 37 -34.44 -3.59 6.45
CA ALA A 37 -33.67 -3.46 5.22
C ALA A 37 -32.35 -2.75 5.53
N PRO A 38 -31.23 -3.13 4.91
CA PRO A 38 -29.98 -2.39 5.06
C PRO A 38 -30.24 -0.94 4.65
N ALA A 39 -29.95 -0.01 5.55
CA ALA A 39 -30.04 1.40 5.27
C ALA A 39 -29.20 1.69 4.02
N ALA A 40 -29.83 2.23 2.98
CA ALA A 40 -29.12 2.70 1.81
C ALA A 40 -28.08 3.72 2.29
N LEU A 41 -26.79 3.38 2.13
CA LEU A 41 -25.69 4.31 2.34
C LEU A 41 -25.98 5.51 1.43
N ALA A 42 -26.26 6.67 2.02
CA ALA A 42 -26.37 7.90 1.27
C ALA A 42 -25.11 8.04 0.40
N ALA A 43 -25.28 8.25 -0.90
CA ALA A 43 -24.18 8.45 -1.82
C ALA A 43 -23.44 9.74 -1.42
N VAL A 44 -22.39 9.60 -0.61
CA VAL A 44 -21.46 10.69 -0.33
C VAL A 44 -20.58 10.81 -1.57
N SER A 45 -20.90 11.76 -2.44
CA SER A 45 -20.06 12.07 -3.59
C SER A 45 -18.77 12.72 -3.11
N GLY A 46 -17.63 12.09 -3.38
CA GLY A 46 -16.32 12.71 -3.18
C GLY A 46 -16.10 13.90 -4.12
N SER A 47 -15.29 14.87 -3.70
CA SER A 47 -15.01 16.12 -4.44
C SER A 47 -13.79 16.05 -5.37
N ALA A 48 -13.11 14.91 -5.44
CA ALA A 48 -11.91 14.77 -6.26
C ALA A 48 -12.22 14.73 -7.76
N GLU A 49 -11.32 15.32 -8.54
CA GLU A 49 -11.27 15.24 -9.98
C GLU A 49 -10.02 14.44 -10.42
N ARG A 50 -10.19 13.51 -11.36
CA ARG A 50 -9.06 12.81 -11.97
C ARG A 50 -8.42 13.67 -13.05
N ILE A 51 -7.21 14.17 -12.78
CA ILE A 51 -6.43 14.98 -13.72
C ILE A 51 -5.84 14.13 -14.85
N ALA A 52 -5.05 13.10 -14.52
CA ALA A 52 -4.37 12.29 -15.52
C ALA A 52 -4.13 10.84 -15.04
N LYS A 53 -4.03 9.91 -16.00
CA LYS A 53 -3.50 8.56 -15.77
C LYS A 53 -1.98 8.60 -15.96
N LEU A 54 -1.23 8.12 -14.96
CA LEU A 54 0.24 8.26 -14.94
C LEU A 54 1.01 7.06 -15.49
N THR A 55 0.45 5.85 -15.42
CA THR A 55 1.12 4.61 -15.86
C THR A 55 0.26 3.80 -16.83
N GLY A 56 0.91 2.95 -17.62
CA GLY A 56 0.32 2.01 -18.55
C GLY A 56 -0.21 2.62 -19.85
N PRO A 57 -0.91 1.81 -20.67
CA PRO A 57 -1.44 2.24 -21.96
C PRO A 57 -2.39 3.42 -21.81
N GLY A 58 -2.23 4.43 -22.68
CA GLY A 58 -3.03 5.66 -22.68
C GLY A 58 -2.75 6.62 -21.51
N SER A 59 -1.71 6.37 -20.71
CA SER A 59 -1.19 7.37 -19.77
C SER A 59 -0.46 8.49 -20.50
N ILE A 60 -0.37 9.66 -19.86
CA ILE A 60 0.44 10.79 -20.38
C ILE A 60 1.93 10.42 -20.52
N ASN A 61 2.37 9.39 -19.80
CA ASN A 61 3.76 8.94 -19.79
C ASN A 61 4.04 7.78 -20.76
N ALA A 62 3.00 7.09 -21.26
CA ALA A 62 3.12 5.91 -22.12
C ALA A 62 4.12 4.85 -21.59
N THR A 63 4.11 4.61 -20.27
CA THR A 63 5.12 3.81 -19.58
C THR A 63 5.15 2.34 -20.03
N ASP A 64 4.04 1.84 -20.59
CA ASP A 64 3.95 0.51 -21.19
C ASP A 64 4.85 0.36 -22.42
N THR A 65 4.97 1.42 -23.22
CA THR A 65 5.83 1.42 -24.41
C THR A 65 7.25 1.89 -24.12
N LYS A 66 7.43 2.87 -23.23
CA LYS A 66 8.75 3.38 -22.87
C LYS A 66 9.55 2.40 -22.00
N TRP A 67 8.88 1.78 -21.03
CA TRP A 67 9.53 1.03 -19.94
C TRP A 67 8.89 -0.32 -19.65
N GLN A 68 7.99 -0.80 -20.52
CA GLN A 68 7.24 -2.05 -20.31
C GLN A 68 6.50 -2.08 -18.98
N LEU A 69 6.11 -0.92 -18.46
CA LEU A 69 5.40 -0.77 -17.19
C LEU A 69 3.92 -0.54 -17.51
N LYS A 70 3.15 -1.64 -17.54
CA LYS A 70 1.75 -1.66 -18.02
C LYS A 70 0.73 -1.46 -16.91
N ALA A 71 0.97 -2.07 -15.75
CA ALA A 71 0.13 -1.96 -14.56
C ALA A 71 1.02 -1.99 -13.32
N THR A 72 0.63 -1.27 -12.28
CA THR A 72 1.40 -1.11 -11.04
C THR A 72 0.49 -1.16 -9.83
N ASP A 73 1.00 -1.77 -8.77
CA ASP A 73 0.50 -1.60 -7.42
C ASP A 73 1.09 -0.34 -6.76
N LEU A 74 0.29 0.33 -5.92
CA LEU A 74 0.64 1.55 -5.18
C LEU A 74 1.25 2.68 -6.05
N GLY A 75 1.95 3.60 -5.41
CA GLY A 75 2.53 4.81 -5.99
C GLY A 75 3.10 5.73 -4.92
N ILE A 76 4.14 5.28 -4.23
CA ILE A 76 4.74 5.99 -3.09
C ILE A 76 5.62 7.13 -3.62
N MET A 77 5.16 8.37 -3.46
CA MET A 77 5.84 9.57 -3.95
C MET A 77 6.56 10.31 -2.82
N TRP A 78 7.78 10.78 -3.09
CA TRP A 78 8.50 11.67 -2.18
C TRP A 78 9.48 12.58 -2.93
N ASP A 79 9.77 13.75 -2.35
CA ASP A 79 10.85 14.63 -2.82
C ASP A 79 12.20 14.04 -2.42
N ASN A 80 13.13 13.90 -3.36
CA ASN A 80 14.45 13.34 -3.11
C ASN A 80 15.42 14.30 -2.39
N GLY A 81 15.02 15.55 -2.16
CA GLY A 81 15.84 16.60 -1.57
C GLY A 81 16.74 17.34 -2.56
N SER A 82 16.67 17.01 -3.86
CA SER A 82 17.49 17.60 -4.92
C SER A 82 16.70 17.98 -6.17
N GLY A 83 15.38 18.18 -6.04
CA GLY A 83 14.55 18.74 -7.11
C GLY A 83 13.87 17.71 -8.00
N GLN A 84 13.82 16.43 -7.61
CA GLN A 84 12.98 15.41 -8.26
C GLN A 84 12.01 14.76 -7.28
N ILE A 85 10.86 14.35 -7.79
CA ILE A 85 9.93 13.44 -7.13
C ILE A 85 10.27 12.04 -7.61
N LEU A 86 10.56 11.14 -6.66
CA LEU A 86 10.70 9.72 -6.93
C LEU A 86 9.34 9.07 -6.64
N THR A 87 8.96 8.10 -7.47
CA THR A 87 7.76 7.29 -7.26
C THR A 87 8.14 5.81 -7.26
N LEU A 88 7.83 5.12 -6.16
CA LEU A 88 7.97 3.68 -6.03
C LEU A 88 6.63 2.98 -6.22
N PHE A 89 6.63 1.95 -7.05
CA PHE A 89 5.50 1.06 -7.25
C PHE A 89 5.79 -0.29 -6.58
N GLY A 90 4.74 -0.99 -6.15
CA GLY A 90 4.78 -2.39 -5.76
C GLY A 90 4.75 -3.30 -6.98
N ASP A 91 4.04 -4.42 -6.85
CA ASP A 91 3.86 -5.41 -7.93
C ASP A 91 3.53 -4.72 -9.27
N THR A 92 4.45 -4.86 -10.22
CA THR A 92 4.43 -4.20 -11.52
C THR A 92 4.43 -5.25 -12.61
N PHE A 93 3.61 -5.06 -13.63
CA PHE A 93 3.44 -6.04 -14.71
C PHE A 93 3.69 -5.44 -16.09
N GLY A 94 4.21 -6.28 -16.98
CA GLY A 94 4.47 -5.94 -18.38
C GLY A 94 3.36 -6.38 -19.33
N ASN A 95 3.74 -6.62 -20.59
CA ASN A 95 2.79 -6.73 -21.70
C ASN A 95 1.81 -7.90 -21.58
N GLY A 96 2.22 -9.02 -20.99
CA GLY A 96 1.38 -10.22 -20.83
C GLY A 96 0.28 -10.10 -19.77
N TRP A 97 0.26 -9.03 -18.98
CA TRP A 97 -0.83 -8.76 -18.03
C TRP A 97 -2.11 -8.34 -18.77
N THR A 98 -3.24 -8.92 -18.39
CA THR A 98 -4.55 -8.63 -19.02
C THR A 98 -5.56 -8.03 -18.05
N GLY A 99 -5.34 -8.17 -16.74
CA GLY A 99 -6.18 -7.59 -15.69
C GLY A 99 -7.65 -8.06 -15.69
N PRO A 100 -8.46 -7.49 -14.77
CA PRO A 100 -8.02 -6.76 -13.58
C PRO A 100 -7.35 -7.69 -12.54
N GLY A 101 -6.61 -7.13 -11.59
CA GLY A 101 -5.96 -7.87 -10.49
C GLY A 101 -4.49 -8.23 -10.74
N GLY A 102 -3.76 -8.49 -9.64
CA GLY A 102 -2.36 -8.92 -9.68
C GLY A 102 -2.21 -10.33 -10.24
N GLY A 103 -1.14 -10.58 -11.00
CA GLY A 103 -0.83 -11.92 -11.52
C GLY A 103 -1.74 -12.43 -12.65
N VAL A 104 -2.73 -11.64 -13.09
CA VAL A 104 -3.65 -12.04 -14.17
C VAL A 104 -3.03 -11.79 -15.55
N GLY A 105 -2.82 -12.86 -16.31
CA GLY A 105 -2.30 -12.76 -17.67
C GLY A 105 -1.61 -14.05 -18.11
N ASN A 106 -0.85 -13.96 -19.19
CA ASN A 106 -0.02 -15.07 -19.65
C ASN A 106 1.25 -15.15 -18.78
N ALA A 107 1.38 -16.19 -17.95
CA ALA A 107 2.53 -16.36 -17.06
C ALA A 107 3.90 -16.30 -17.75
N ALA A 108 3.99 -16.68 -19.03
CA ALA A 108 5.24 -16.63 -19.79
C ALA A 108 5.64 -15.21 -20.22
N THR A 109 4.69 -14.26 -20.25
CA THR A 109 4.91 -12.89 -20.73
C THR A 109 4.41 -11.81 -19.77
N ILE A 110 3.93 -12.21 -18.58
CA ILE A 110 3.34 -11.31 -17.59
C ILE A 110 4.36 -10.31 -17.05
N ASP A 111 5.64 -10.70 -17.03
CA ASP A 111 6.77 -9.83 -16.66
C ASP A 111 6.54 -9.12 -15.33
N TRP A 112 6.31 -9.94 -14.30
CA TRP A 112 6.04 -9.48 -12.94
C TRP A 112 7.35 -9.09 -12.24
N ARG A 113 7.45 -7.81 -11.87
CA ARG A 113 8.49 -7.21 -11.02
C ARG A 113 7.88 -6.84 -9.67
N CYS A 114 8.57 -7.12 -8.57
CA CYS A 114 8.02 -6.87 -7.25
C CYS A 114 7.87 -5.38 -6.89
N ASN A 115 8.68 -4.53 -7.52
CA ASN A 115 8.62 -3.08 -7.35
C ASN A 115 9.41 -2.41 -8.47
N THR A 116 9.07 -1.17 -8.81
CA THR A 116 9.80 -0.37 -9.79
C THR A 116 9.88 1.08 -9.34
N LEU A 117 10.83 1.85 -9.88
CA LEU A 117 11.00 3.27 -9.54
C LEU A 117 11.03 4.13 -10.81
N VAL A 118 10.31 5.25 -10.76
CA VAL A 118 10.35 6.33 -11.76
C VAL A 118 10.68 7.67 -11.10
N ARG A 119 11.17 8.62 -11.90
CA ARG A 119 11.57 9.96 -11.46
C ARG A 119 10.83 11.03 -12.27
N SER A 120 10.54 12.15 -11.60
CA SER A 120 9.90 13.32 -12.20
C SER A 120 10.52 14.61 -11.68
N SER A 121 10.91 15.49 -12.58
CA SER A 121 11.24 16.89 -12.30
C SER A 121 10.04 17.82 -12.49
N ASP A 122 8.90 17.27 -12.91
CA ASP A 122 7.67 18.01 -13.12
C ASP A 122 7.13 18.57 -11.80
N ARG A 123 6.59 19.79 -11.88
CA ARG A 123 6.05 20.53 -10.74
C ARG A 123 4.67 21.12 -11.05
N ASN A 124 4.20 21.02 -12.28
CA ASN A 124 2.84 21.43 -12.62
C ASN A 124 1.91 20.23 -12.50
N LEU A 125 1.22 20.11 -11.36
CA LEU A 125 0.32 18.98 -11.13
C LEU A 125 -1.09 19.19 -11.68
N ALA A 126 -1.36 20.36 -12.28
CA ALA A 126 -2.68 20.71 -12.80
C ALA A 126 -3.03 19.99 -14.12
N ASP A 127 -2.03 19.50 -14.86
CA ASP A 127 -2.18 18.76 -16.11
C ASP A 127 -1.65 17.30 -16.03
N GLY A 128 -1.21 16.88 -14.84
CA GLY A 128 -0.70 15.54 -14.57
C GLY A 128 0.69 15.59 -13.95
N MET A 129 1.45 14.51 -14.09
CA MET A 129 2.87 14.50 -13.70
C MET A 129 3.64 13.67 -14.71
N THR A 130 4.52 14.34 -15.46
CA THR A 130 5.36 13.66 -16.44
C THR A 130 6.53 12.95 -15.75
N TYR A 131 6.92 11.78 -16.26
CA TYR A 131 8.10 11.04 -15.80
C TYR A 131 9.27 11.26 -16.76
N ASP A 132 10.41 11.64 -16.20
CA ASP A 132 11.65 11.88 -16.95
C ASP A 132 12.39 10.58 -17.25
N ASP A 133 12.40 9.67 -16.26
CA ASP A 133 13.23 8.48 -16.28
C ASP A 133 12.69 7.37 -15.37
N ALA A 134 13.17 6.15 -15.56
CA ALA A 134 12.91 4.99 -14.72
C ALA A 134 14.22 4.25 -14.40
N VAL A 135 14.28 3.55 -13.29
CA VAL A 135 15.41 2.63 -13.02
C VAL A 135 15.29 1.42 -13.94
N LEU A 136 16.20 1.31 -14.89
CA LEU A 136 16.17 0.26 -15.92
C LEU A 136 17.11 -0.90 -15.56
N ASP A 137 16.67 -2.14 -15.82
CA ASP A 137 17.56 -3.32 -15.80
C ASP A 137 18.18 -3.61 -17.18
N ARG A 138 17.51 -3.14 -18.24
CA ARG A 138 17.96 -3.16 -19.64
C ARG A 138 17.26 -2.03 -20.41
N PRO A 139 17.77 -1.63 -21.58
CA PRO A 139 17.18 -0.53 -22.35
C PRO A 139 15.67 -0.70 -22.57
N GLY A 140 14.90 0.34 -22.21
CA GLY A 140 13.44 0.37 -22.39
C GLY A 140 12.63 -0.55 -21.46
N HIS A 141 13.19 -0.95 -20.32
CA HIS A 141 12.51 -1.81 -19.35
C HIS A 141 12.83 -1.42 -17.91
N ALA A 142 11.81 -0.94 -17.18
CA ALA A 142 11.94 -0.63 -15.76
C ALA A 142 12.16 -1.92 -14.96
N GLY A 143 13.25 -1.98 -14.21
CA GLY A 143 13.67 -3.17 -13.46
C GLY A 143 13.21 -3.17 -12.00
N THR A 144 13.30 -4.34 -11.36
CA THR A 144 13.09 -4.47 -9.92
C THR A 144 14.19 -3.75 -9.15
N VAL A 145 13.85 -2.78 -8.30
CA VAL A 145 14.84 -2.00 -7.53
C VAL A 145 15.17 -2.61 -6.17
N LEU A 146 14.22 -3.35 -5.59
CA LEU A 146 14.38 -4.09 -4.34
C LEU A 146 13.96 -5.55 -4.56
N PRO A 147 14.91 -6.49 -4.68
CA PRO A 147 14.61 -7.88 -5.05
C PRO A 147 13.70 -8.61 -4.05
N CYS A 148 12.99 -9.61 -4.56
CA CYS A 148 12.10 -10.51 -3.85
C CYS A 148 12.34 -11.95 -4.36
N LYS A 149 11.80 -12.97 -3.68
CA LYS A 149 11.94 -14.37 -4.13
C LYS A 149 10.89 -14.80 -5.15
N GLN A 150 9.68 -14.24 -5.08
CA GLN A 150 8.51 -14.71 -5.84
C GLN A 150 8.16 -16.17 -5.56
N ILE A 151 8.26 -16.57 -4.29
CA ILE A 151 7.92 -17.91 -3.81
C ILE A 151 6.85 -17.78 -2.73
N ASP A 152 5.66 -18.28 -3.04
CA ASP A 152 4.54 -18.28 -2.09
C ASP A 152 4.91 -19.04 -0.80
N PHE A 153 4.47 -18.53 0.34
CA PHE A 153 4.83 -18.99 1.69
C PHE A 153 6.31 -18.85 2.09
N ASP A 154 7.18 -18.26 1.26
CA ASP A 154 8.54 -17.86 1.64
C ASP A 154 8.70 -16.33 1.55
N GLU A 155 8.73 -15.77 0.34
CA GLU A 155 8.64 -14.33 0.08
C GLU A 155 7.99 -14.15 -1.28
N MET A 156 6.67 -14.01 -1.27
CA MET A 156 5.85 -13.85 -2.46
C MET A 156 6.19 -12.56 -3.20
N THR A 157 6.37 -11.45 -2.46
CA THR A 157 6.82 -10.17 -3.02
C THR A 157 7.39 -9.26 -1.95
N VAL A 158 7.98 -8.15 -2.39
CA VAL A 158 8.45 -7.06 -1.55
C VAL A 158 7.84 -5.76 -2.08
N ILE A 159 6.99 -5.13 -1.28
CA ILE A 159 6.23 -3.94 -1.70
C ILE A 159 6.65 -2.73 -0.85
N PRO A 160 7.12 -1.63 -1.47
CA PRO A 160 7.34 -0.36 -0.80
C PRO A 160 6.01 0.20 -0.28
N THR A 161 6.00 0.72 0.95
CA THR A 161 4.79 1.32 1.56
C THR A 161 4.99 2.76 2.00
N ALA A 162 6.23 3.20 2.25
CA ALA A 162 6.57 4.60 2.46
C ALA A 162 7.99 4.90 1.98
N ALA A 163 8.28 6.17 1.72
CA ALA A 163 9.64 6.62 1.43
C ALA A 163 9.85 8.07 1.85
N ILE A 164 11.10 8.43 2.15
CA ILE A 164 11.47 9.78 2.57
C ILE A 164 12.96 10.05 2.32
N SER A 165 13.30 11.32 2.05
CA SER A 165 14.69 11.77 2.02
C SER A 165 15.13 12.32 3.39
N VAL A 166 16.30 11.92 3.89
CA VAL A 166 16.97 12.60 5.01
C VAL A 166 18.42 12.89 4.63
N GLY A 167 18.78 14.18 4.65
CA GLY A 167 20.02 14.63 4.02
C GLY A 167 20.00 14.30 2.53
N ASN A 168 21.04 13.63 2.03
CA ASN A 168 21.13 13.19 0.64
C ASN A 168 20.69 11.73 0.42
N ARG A 169 20.36 11.01 1.50
CA ARG A 169 19.99 9.59 1.45
C ARG A 169 18.49 9.43 1.32
N GLN A 170 18.08 8.48 0.49
CA GLN A 170 16.69 8.05 0.35
C GLN A 170 16.45 6.84 1.24
N TYR A 171 15.32 6.80 1.93
CA TYR A 171 14.88 5.67 2.73
C TYR A 171 13.53 5.20 2.21
N MET A 172 13.31 3.89 2.17
CA MET A 172 12.01 3.29 1.96
C MET A 172 11.65 2.35 3.09
N HIS A 173 10.41 2.38 3.52
CA HIS A 173 9.80 1.29 4.28
C HIS A 173 9.15 0.32 3.29
N TYR A 174 9.36 -0.98 3.49
CA TYR A 174 8.80 -2.03 2.67
C TYR A 174 8.21 -3.15 3.53
N MET A 175 7.29 -3.91 2.93
CA MET A 175 6.79 -5.16 3.49
C MET A 175 7.32 -6.35 2.70
N SER A 176 7.83 -7.37 3.38
CA SER A 176 8.10 -8.70 2.81
C SER A 176 6.83 -9.53 2.96
N ILE A 177 6.12 -9.78 1.87
CA ILE A 177 4.88 -10.55 1.87
C ILE A 177 5.22 -12.03 1.82
N ASN A 178 4.69 -12.78 2.77
CA ASN A 178 4.78 -14.24 2.82
C ASN A 178 3.75 -14.87 1.87
N HIS A 179 2.50 -14.44 1.97
CA HIS A 179 1.36 -15.06 1.27
C HIS A 179 0.20 -14.08 1.07
N TRP A 180 -0.50 -14.20 -0.06
CA TRP A 180 -1.73 -13.46 -0.36
C TRP A 180 -2.97 -14.23 0.14
N GLY A 181 -3.80 -13.59 0.97
CA GLY A 181 -5.07 -14.13 1.43
C GLY A 181 -6.25 -13.65 0.58
N ASP A 182 -7.43 -13.54 1.21
CA ASP A 182 -8.60 -12.92 0.59
C ASP A 182 -8.34 -11.45 0.21
N ALA A 183 -9.20 -10.85 -0.60
CA ALA A 183 -9.09 -9.45 -1.01
C ALA A 183 -8.86 -8.51 0.20
N GLY A 184 -7.82 -7.68 0.11
CA GLY A 184 -7.40 -6.75 1.17
C GLY A 184 -6.68 -7.42 2.36
N ARG A 185 -6.43 -8.73 2.31
CA ARG A 185 -5.74 -9.53 3.34
C ARG A 185 -4.51 -10.21 2.76
N TRP A 186 -3.38 -10.03 3.43
CA TRP A 186 -2.13 -10.71 3.12
C TRP A 186 -1.34 -10.88 4.40
N TYR A 187 -0.36 -11.77 4.40
CA TYR A 187 0.49 -12.08 5.54
C TYR A 187 1.92 -11.71 5.20
N THR A 188 2.60 -11.04 6.13
CA THR A 188 3.99 -10.58 5.94
C THR A 188 4.93 -11.40 6.81
N ASN A 189 6.14 -11.62 6.31
CA ASN A 189 7.24 -12.13 7.13
C ASN A 189 7.68 -11.05 8.14
N TYR A 190 7.92 -9.84 7.61
CA TYR A 190 8.37 -8.67 8.34
C TYR A 190 8.17 -7.42 7.47
N ALA A 191 8.27 -6.26 8.10
CA ALA A 191 8.55 -5.01 7.42
C ALA A 191 9.98 -4.53 7.73
N GLY A 192 10.53 -3.67 6.88
CA GLY A 192 11.88 -3.16 7.09
C GLY A 192 12.16 -1.86 6.37
N ILE A 193 13.34 -1.31 6.66
CA ILE A 193 13.88 -0.13 5.99
C ILE A 193 14.95 -0.55 4.98
N ALA A 194 14.88 0.00 3.77
CA ALA A 194 15.97 -0.02 2.81
C ALA A 194 16.41 1.41 2.52
N TYR A 195 17.66 1.59 2.09
CA TYR A 195 18.20 2.91 1.77
C TYR A 195 18.90 2.94 0.40
N SER A 196 19.00 4.12 -0.17
CA SER A 196 19.73 4.42 -1.41
C SER A 196 20.54 5.71 -1.23
N ASP A 197 21.81 5.64 -1.66
CA ASP A 197 22.77 6.75 -1.63
C ASP A 197 22.99 7.38 -3.02
N ASP A 198 22.31 6.88 -4.05
CA ASP A 198 22.51 7.23 -5.46
C ASP A 198 21.19 7.62 -6.14
N ASN A 199 20.37 8.39 -5.40
CA ASN A 199 19.09 8.93 -5.88
C ASN A 199 18.11 7.83 -6.36
N GLY A 200 18.00 6.76 -5.57
CA GLY A 200 17.08 5.65 -5.81
C GLY A 200 17.52 4.69 -6.91
N GLN A 201 18.77 4.77 -7.40
CA GLN A 201 19.25 3.92 -8.48
C GLN A 201 19.57 2.50 -7.99
N THR A 202 20.20 2.37 -6.83
CA THR A 202 20.44 1.10 -6.15
C THR A 202 19.99 1.18 -4.70
N TRP A 203 19.55 0.04 -4.16
CA TRP A 203 18.97 -0.04 -2.82
C TRP A 203 19.58 -1.16 -2.00
N VAL A 204 19.77 -0.91 -0.72
CA VAL A 204 20.26 -1.89 0.26
C VAL A 204 19.14 -2.16 1.27
N LYS A 205 18.69 -3.42 1.36
CA LYS A 205 17.85 -3.88 2.48
C LYS A 205 18.71 -3.89 3.74
N ASP A 206 18.32 -3.10 4.73
CA ASP A 206 18.97 -3.20 6.03
C ASP A 206 18.61 -4.56 6.68
N ALA A 207 19.62 -5.23 7.23
CA ALA A 207 19.44 -6.55 7.84
C ALA A 207 18.74 -6.44 9.19
N ASP A 208 18.96 -5.35 9.91
CA ASP A 208 18.58 -5.17 11.31
C ASP A 208 17.40 -4.21 11.45
N ALA A 209 17.22 -3.25 10.54
CA ALA A 209 16.12 -2.29 10.56
C ALA A 209 14.76 -2.91 10.17
N ARG A 210 14.27 -3.85 10.98
CA ARG A 210 13.09 -4.69 10.67
C ARG A 210 12.12 -4.80 11.85
N TRP A 211 10.84 -4.88 11.51
CA TRP A 211 9.74 -5.27 12.39
C TRP A 211 9.27 -6.67 12.01
N GLN A 212 9.78 -7.67 12.72
CA GLN A 212 9.36 -9.06 12.53
C GLN A 212 7.87 -9.19 12.81
N ASN A 213 7.15 -9.88 11.93
CA ASN A 213 5.77 -10.21 12.21
C ASN A 213 5.70 -11.36 13.23
N THR A 214 4.57 -11.50 13.89
CA THR A 214 4.33 -12.60 14.82
C THR A 214 3.74 -13.80 14.07
N PRO A 215 3.74 -15.00 14.67
CA PRO A 215 2.98 -16.14 14.13
C PRO A 215 1.48 -15.85 13.94
N ALA A 216 0.92 -14.89 14.68
CA ALA A 216 -0.46 -14.45 14.54
C ALA A 216 -0.66 -13.37 13.44
N SER A 217 0.43 -12.90 12.82
CA SER A 217 0.43 -11.83 11.82
C SER A 217 -0.26 -10.54 12.30
N ASP A 218 0.07 -10.11 13.53
CA ASP A 218 -0.59 -9.00 14.22
C ASP A 218 0.35 -7.86 14.63
N ASN A 219 1.60 -7.84 14.14
CA ASN A 219 2.49 -6.70 14.36
C ASN A 219 1.87 -5.44 13.73
N ARG A 220 1.92 -4.32 14.46
CA ARG A 220 1.26 -3.05 14.12
C ARG A 220 2.01 -2.18 13.11
N PHE A 221 3.21 -2.57 12.71
CA PHE A 221 4.11 -1.80 11.86
C PHE A 221 4.57 -2.65 10.66
N GLN A 222 3.63 -3.24 9.93
CA GLN A 222 3.90 -4.04 8.73
C GLN A 222 3.72 -3.24 7.44
N MET A 223 2.87 -2.22 7.45
CA MET A 223 2.86 -1.16 6.45
C MET A 223 3.06 0.16 7.14
N ALA A 224 3.47 1.20 6.40
CA ALA A 224 3.68 2.50 7.00
C ALA A 224 3.37 3.67 6.08
N ALA A 225 3.19 4.85 6.68
CA ALA A 225 3.52 6.15 6.10
C ALA A 225 4.66 6.81 6.87
N MET A 226 5.46 7.65 6.20
CA MET A 226 6.54 8.41 6.82
C MET A 226 6.30 9.91 6.75
N LEU A 227 6.62 10.61 7.83
CA LEU A 227 6.54 12.07 7.93
C LEU A 227 7.78 12.61 8.64
N ARG A 228 8.58 13.45 7.97
CA ARG A 228 9.70 14.14 8.62
C ARG A 228 9.23 15.47 9.21
N GLN A 229 9.41 15.64 10.51
CA GLN A 229 9.00 16.83 11.23
C GLN A 229 9.83 17.02 12.50
N SER A 230 10.31 18.24 12.74
CA SER A 230 10.98 18.63 14.01
C SER A 230 12.11 17.67 14.44
N GLY A 231 13.03 17.36 13.51
CA GLY A 231 14.21 16.51 13.75
C GLY A 231 13.91 15.02 13.91
N HIS A 232 12.68 14.59 13.66
CA HIS A 232 12.26 13.20 13.72
C HIS A 232 11.63 12.77 12.41
N VAL A 233 11.69 11.47 12.15
CA VAL A 233 10.77 10.80 11.22
C VAL A 233 9.71 10.08 12.04
N TYR A 234 8.45 10.39 11.77
CA TYR A 234 7.28 9.69 12.30
C TYR A 234 6.92 8.56 11.35
N LEU A 235 6.68 7.38 11.91
CA LEU A 235 6.26 6.17 11.21
C LEU A 235 4.84 5.84 11.66
N TYR A 236 3.86 6.10 10.78
CA TYR A 236 2.48 5.70 11.02
C TYR A 236 2.32 4.27 10.56
N GLY A 237 2.31 3.33 11.50
CA GLY A 237 2.24 1.90 11.20
C GLY A 237 0.81 1.38 11.13
N THR A 238 0.58 0.41 10.25
CA THR A 238 -0.60 -0.48 10.30
C THR A 238 -0.16 -1.95 10.30
N PRO A 239 -1.01 -2.87 10.78
CA PRO A 239 -0.87 -4.30 10.48
C PRO A 239 -0.87 -4.59 8.98
N ASN A 240 -0.54 -5.83 8.61
CA ASN A 240 -0.69 -6.31 7.24
C ASN A 240 -2.18 -6.30 6.81
N GLY A 241 -2.41 -6.06 5.53
CA GLY A 241 -3.76 -5.88 4.99
C GLY A 241 -4.32 -4.47 5.22
N ARG A 242 -5.60 -4.29 4.87
CA ARG A 242 -6.25 -2.97 4.81
C ARG A 242 -7.25 -2.70 5.93
N PHE A 243 -7.34 -3.60 6.91
CA PHE A 243 -8.42 -3.62 7.90
C PHE A 243 -7.98 -3.17 9.30
N GLY A 244 -6.70 -2.84 9.48
CA GLY A 244 -6.12 -2.49 10.78
C GLY A 244 -6.36 -1.05 11.20
N ASN A 245 -5.99 -0.75 12.45
CA ASN A 245 -5.87 0.62 12.95
C ASN A 245 -4.51 1.22 12.57
N ALA A 246 -4.41 2.56 12.63
CA ALA A 246 -3.12 3.24 12.57
C ALA A 246 -2.53 3.44 13.98
N TYR A 247 -1.23 3.19 14.08
CA TYR A 247 -0.38 3.39 15.25
C TYR A 247 0.76 4.33 14.90
N LEU A 248 1.48 4.85 15.90
CA LEU A 248 2.52 5.85 15.67
C LEU A 248 3.80 5.52 16.42
N ALA A 249 4.90 5.56 15.67
CA ALA A 249 6.25 5.61 16.20
C ALA A 249 6.97 6.88 15.71
N ARG A 250 8.08 7.23 16.34
CA ARG A 250 9.03 8.22 15.83
C ARG A 250 10.46 7.79 16.10
N VAL A 251 11.37 8.29 15.31
CA VAL A 251 12.81 8.09 15.45
C VAL A 251 13.54 9.40 15.16
N PRO A 252 14.67 9.72 15.83
CA PRO A 252 15.54 10.78 15.36
C PRO A 252 15.89 10.58 13.89
N GLU A 253 15.84 11.63 13.08
CA GLU A 253 15.97 11.49 11.61
C GLU A 253 17.33 10.94 11.15
N ASN A 254 18.34 10.97 12.01
CA ASN A 254 19.66 10.38 11.76
C ASN A 254 19.79 8.92 12.23
N GLN A 255 18.70 8.28 12.68
CA GLN A 255 18.70 6.94 13.28
C GLN A 255 17.63 6.02 12.67
N LEU A 256 17.18 6.27 11.42
CA LEU A 256 16.12 5.47 10.78
C LEU A 256 16.43 3.97 10.68
N LEU A 257 17.72 3.61 10.60
CA LEU A 257 18.19 2.22 10.52
C LEU A 257 18.39 1.56 11.88
N GLU A 258 18.07 2.25 12.98
CA GLU A 258 18.26 1.76 14.35
C GLU A 258 16.91 1.47 15.01
N PRO A 259 16.34 0.25 14.92
CA PRO A 259 15.06 -0.09 15.56
C PRO A 259 14.98 0.26 17.04
N SER A 260 16.10 0.11 17.77
CA SER A 260 16.17 0.41 19.20
C SER A 260 16.02 1.91 19.52
N ALA A 261 16.21 2.79 18.55
CA ALA A 261 16.01 4.23 18.67
C ALA A 261 14.54 4.65 18.50
N TYR A 262 13.70 3.81 17.91
CA TYR A 262 12.28 4.12 17.74
C TYR A 262 11.59 4.23 19.09
N ARG A 263 10.68 5.19 19.18
CA ARG A 263 9.79 5.38 20.32
C ARG A 263 8.36 5.37 19.84
N TYR A 264 7.50 4.69 20.58
CA TYR A 264 6.13 4.38 20.23
C TYR A 264 5.18 5.22 21.06
N TRP A 265 4.14 5.78 20.44
CA TRP A 265 3.16 6.63 21.11
C TRP A 265 2.15 5.77 21.85
N ASN A 266 2.12 5.86 23.18
CA ASN A 266 1.18 5.08 24.01
C ASN A 266 -0.13 5.82 24.32
N GLY A 267 -0.40 6.96 23.67
CA GLY A 267 -1.55 7.82 23.94
C GLY A 267 -1.27 8.99 24.90
N SER A 268 -0.22 8.88 25.71
CA SER A 268 0.19 9.91 26.69
C SER A 268 1.66 10.34 26.56
N GLY A 269 2.50 9.47 26.00
CA GLY A 269 3.94 9.65 25.92
C GLY A 269 4.61 8.67 24.98
N TRP A 270 5.93 8.81 24.87
CA TRP A 270 6.79 8.03 23.99
C TRP A 270 7.49 6.94 24.80
N VAL A 271 7.25 5.67 24.45
CA VAL A 271 7.81 4.50 25.14
C VAL A 271 8.66 3.65 24.20
N THR A 272 9.45 2.73 24.75
CA THR A 272 10.31 1.82 23.96
C THR A 272 9.56 0.57 23.49
N ASP A 273 8.53 0.14 24.22
CA ASP A 273 7.75 -1.04 23.88
C ASP A 273 6.77 -0.74 22.73
N GLN A 274 6.95 -1.39 21.58
CA GLN A 274 6.07 -1.24 20.43
C GLN A 274 4.63 -1.72 20.71
N TRP A 275 4.45 -2.70 21.60
CA TRP A 275 3.15 -3.30 21.89
C TRP A 275 2.28 -2.41 22.77
N ALA A 276 2.87 -1.41 23.42
CA ALA A 276 2.18 -0.35 24.14
C ALA A 276 1.62 0.75 23.22
N SER A 277 1.86 0.70 21.89
CA SER A 277 1.36 1.72 20.95
C SER A 277 -0.17 1.84 20.99
N ALA A 278 -0.66 3.04 21.28
CA ALA A 278 -2.10 3.33 21.23
C ALA A 278 -2.54 3.63 19.79
N VAL A 279 -3.82 3.38 19.53
CA VAL A 279 -4.46 3.72 18.26
C VAL A 279 -4.49 5.25 18.11
N VAL A 280 -3.93 5.76 17.01
CA VAL A 280 -4.03 7.20 16.66
C VAL A 280 -5.17 7.49 15.69
N ALA A 281 -5.50 6.52 14.84
CA ALA A 281 -6.71 6.55 14.01
C ALA A 281 -7.33 5.15 13.94
N ALA A 282 -8.62 5.08 14.24
CA ALA A 282 -9.39 3.84 14.15
C ALA A 282 -9.56 3.43 12.69
N GLY A 283 -9.42 2.13 12.44
CA GLY A 283 -9.54 1.51 11.12
C GLY A 283 -10.97 1.46 10.56
N PRO A 284 -11.11 0.89 9.35
CA PRO A 284 -10.08 0.17 8.59
C PRO A 284 -9.16 1.12 7.80
N VAL A 285 -7.90 1.25 8.23
CA VAL A 285 -6.89 2.05 7.53
C VAL A 285 -6.14 1.15 6.55
N GLY A 286 -6.37 1.32 5.25
CA GLY A 286 -5.64 0.65 4.19
C GLY A 286 -4.69 1.58 3.45
N GLU A 287 -3.42 1.17 3.30
CA GLU A 287 -2.44 1.84 2.41
C GLU A 287 -2.29 3.34 2.71
N VAL A 288 -1.92 3.65 3.95
CA VAL A 288 -1.92 5.02 4.48
C VAL A 288 -0.81 5.90 3.93
N SER A 289 -1.11 7.20 3.77
CA SER A 289 -0.16 8.28 3.51
C SER A 289 -0.39 9.42 4.50
N VAL A 290 0.67 10.08 4.95
CA VAL A 290 0.58 11.23 5.88
C VAL A 290 1.52 12.35 5.44
N LEU A 291 1.00 13.59 5.42
CA LEU A 291 1.79 14.78 5.14
C LEU A 291 1.36 15.96 5.99
N TYR A 292 2.18 17.02 6.03
CA TYR A 292 1.77 18.32 6.54
C TYR A 292 1.32 19.23 5.39
N SER A 293 0.07 19.66 5.40
CA SER A 293 -0.46 20.61 4.43
C SER A 293 -0.25 22.03 4.93
N ARG A 294 0.63 22.78 4.26
CA ARG A 294 0.85 24.21 4.53
C ARG A 294 -0.41 25.04 4.24
N TYR A 295 -1.19 24.65 3.24
CA TYR A 295 -2.43 25.32 2.88
C TYR A 295 -3.47 25.25 4.01
N LEU A 296 -3.63 24.07 4.61
CA LEU A 296 -4.57 23.87 5.72
C LEU A 296 -3.98 24.25 7.08
N GLY A 297 -2.65 24.33 7.18
CA GLY A 297 -1.94 24.43 8.46
C GLY A 297 -2.14 23.18 9.34
N ARG A 298 -2.38 22.02 8.72
CA ARG A 298 -2.78 20.77 9.39
C ARG A 298 -2.00 19.58 8.85
N TYR A 299 -1.85 18.55 9.67
CA TYR A 299 -1.47 17.23 9.19
C TYR A 299 -2.67 16.59 8.52
N VAL A 300 -2.42 15.87 7.43
CA VAL A 300 -3.41 15.19 6.61
C VAL A 300 -3.01 13.73 6.50
N MET A 301 -3.93 12.83 6.83
CA MET A 301 -3.80 11.39 6.65
C MET A 301 -4.80 10.95 5.57
N ALA A 302 -4.30 10.30 4.53
CA ALA A 302 -5.09 9.77 3.41
C ALA A 302 -4.97 8.25 3.39
N TYR A 303 -6.07 7.53 3.17
CA TYR A 303 -6.07 6.07 3.08
C TYR A 303 -7.34 5.54 2.42
N LEU A 304 -7.31 4.27 1.99
CA LEU A 304 -8.48 3.52 1.56
C LEU A 304 -9.23 2.99 2.78
N ASN A 305 -10.50 3.35 2.90
CA ASN A 305 -11.43 2.71 3.83
C ASN A 305 -12.25 1.66 3.05
N GLU A 306 -11.85 0.39 3.20
CA GLU A 306 -12.49 -0.77 2.55
C GLU A 306 -13.99 -0.87 2.86
N ALA A 307 -14.41 -0.59 4.10
CA ALA A 307 -15.82 -0.68 4.48
C ALA A 307 -16.70 0.38 3.77
N ARG A 308 -16.09 1.48 3.31
CA ARG A 308 -16.76 2.53 2.54
C ARG A 308 -16.52 2.44 1.03
N ALA A 309 -15.61 1.56 0.59
CA ALA A 309 -15.08 1.54 -0.78
C ALA A 309 -14.68 2.95 -1.26
N ALA A 310 -13.93 3.67 -0.41
CA ALA A 310 -13.62 5.08 -0.62
C ALA A 310 -12.24 5.47 -0.10
N LEU A 311 -11.58 6.38 -0.82
CA LEU A 311 -10.47 7.16 -0.31
C LEU A 311 -11.00 8.22 0.64
N VAL A 312 -10.43 8.26 1.84
CA VAL A 312 -10.81 9.21 2.89
C VAL A 312 -9.61 10.01 3.38
N LEU A 313 -9.89 11.19 3.93
CA LEU A 313 -8.92 12.02 4.63
C LEU A 313 -9.32 12.21 6.09
N ARG A 314 -8.31 12.38 6.94
CA ARG A 314 -8.45 12.94 8.28
C ARG A 314 -7.45 14.07 8.44
N THR A 315 -7.78 15.05 9.28
CA THR A 315 -6.85 16.14 9.63
C THR A 315 -6.53 16.16 11.12
N ALA A 316 -5.34 16.65 11.47
CA ALA A 316 -4.91 16.79 12.86
C ALA A 316 -4.07 18.08 13.07
N PRO A 317 -4.08 18.66 14.28
CA PRO A 317 -3.20 19.79 14.63
C PRO A 317 -1.76 19.38 14.94
N THR A 318 -1.53 18.13 15.35
CA THR A 318 -0.20 17.58 15.67
C THR A 318 -0.02 16.22 14.98
N PRO A 319 1.22 15.70 14.83
CA PRO A 319 1.45 14.37 14.28
C PRO A 319 0.70 13.26 15.04
N MET A 320 0.56 13.41 16.36
CA MET A 320 -0.10 12.42 17.22
C MET A 320 -1.64 12.53 17.19
N GLY A 321 -2.20 13.57 16.56
CA GLY A 321 -3.63 13.87 16.60
C GLY A 321 -4.01 15.05 17.53
N PRO A 322 -5.24 15.07 18.07
CA PRO A 322 -6.32 14.13 17.75
C PRO A 322 -6.67 14.21 16.25
N TRP A 323 -6.86 13.05 15.63
CA TRP A 323 -7.27 12.96 14.22
C TRP A 323 -8.79 13.13 14.12
N GLY A 324 -9.22 13.97 13.17
CA GLY A 324 -10.62 14.26 12.91
C GLY A 324 -11.40 13.06 12.35
N ALA A 325 -12.68 13.30 12.08
CA ALA A 325 -13.55 12.36 11.37
C ALA A 325 -13.05 12.16 9.92
N GLU A 326 -13.49 11.05 9.32
CA GLU A 326 -13.21 10.76 7.92
C GLU A 326 -14.02 11.66 6.99
N GLU A 327 -13.34 12.29 6.05
CA GLU A 327 -13.92 13.02 4.93
C GLU A 327 -13.71 12.21 3.64
N VAL A 328 -14.78 11.93 2.90
CA VAL A 328 -14.72 11.15 1.66
C VAL A 328 -14.18 12.01 0.52
N VAL A 329 -13.14 11.55 -0.15
CA VAL A 329 -12.48 12.23 -1.27
C VAL A 329 -12.95 11.69 -2.61
N ALA A 330 -12.99 10.36 -2.71
CA ALA A 330 -13.34 9.64 -3.92
C ALA A 330 -13.90 8.27 -3.56
N THR A 331 -14.88 7.79 -4.33
CA THR A 331 -15.48 6.46 -4.13
C THR A 331 -15.19 5.55 -5.32
N ALA A 332 -15.18 4.24 -5.11
CA ALA A 332 -15.08 3.25 -6.18
C ALA A 332 -16.23 3.34 -7.21
N ALA A 333 -17.38 3.89 -6.81
CA ALA A 333 -18.49 4.17 -7.72
C ALA A 333 -18.20 5.33 -8.69
N GLN A 334 -17.44 6.35 -8.24
CA GLN A 334 -17.00 7.46 -9.09
C GLN A 334 -15.81 7.06 -9.97
N TYR A 335 -14.88 6.28 -9.41
CA TYR A 335 -13.65 5.87 -10.08
C TYR A 335 -13.46 4.36 -9.92
N THR A 336 -13.84 3.61 -10.95
CA THR A 336 -13.70 2.15 -10.96
C THR A 336 -12.23 1.74 -10.80
N GLY A 337 -11.97 0.82 -9.87
CA GLY A 337 -10.62 0.33 -9.55
C GLY A 337 -10.00 0.93 -8.29
N LEU A 338 -10.68 1.90 -7.64
CA LEU A 338 -10.46 2.22 -6.22
C LEU A 338 -10.99 1.11 -5.31
#